data_AF-A0A846XBG4-F1
#
_entry.id   AF-A0A846XBG4-F1
#
_cell.length_a   1.000
_cell.length_b   1.000
_cell.length_c   1.000
_cell.angle_alpha   90.00
_cell.angle_beta   90.00
_cell.angle_gamma   90.00
#
_symmetry.space_group_name_H-M   'P 1'
#
loop_
_entity.id
_entity.type
_entity.pdbx_description
1 polymer ?
#
loop_
_entity_poly.entity_id
_entity_poly.type
_entity_poly.pdbx_seq_one_letter_code
_entity_poly.pdbx_strand_id
1 'polypeptide(L)'
;MGFTQPYLPPVEPAEFLSRPIRERLRFGTQDWVDHGFGTQSMVFLIYVLKLVVLYAFGGALVATATSGLHVWEVGTWWNQPIVYQKLVVWTVLLEAIGIAGAWGPLTFKIKPMTGGIRFWARTGTIRLRPFTWVPGTAGTRRTPLDVGLYLLFLASLVTAIALPGVGVGDAPYDLVRPWSMIAPIALLVLIGLRDKTIFLGARAEQYLPAMAMFAVLPFLSFATMIVGLKLLIVVVWVGAGLSKIGRHFVNVIPVMVSNSPCMPFTGLRRAHYRNAPHDLLPSRLARFMAEGLGTVVEIAAPLILLFSLNRTLTVVCAVFMVCYHLFIISTFPLAVPLEWNLLFAYTALFLFVGFPAQDGFSVLDMSPAWLILVIFAALAFFPVLGNIRPDKVSFLPSLRQYAGNWATGMWALAPGAEEKLDRVQRPVTNTVDQFVAFGTPREWAEVLLQKGLAWRAMHSNGRGLFSTLLSHVPDVEERTLREGELVCNTMIGFNFGDGHLHDATLIAAVQEQVGFEPGELIVVWAESQPITRMTQDFQIIDAALGVVARGHWNVRDCVTAQPWLPDGPVACEITWTSDPVRYPLGTGVGAAR
;
A
#
# COMPACT_ATOMS: atom_id res chain seq x y z
N MET A 1 -11.14 -8.62 -22.36
CA MET A 1 -11.14 -7.16 -22.16
C MET A 1 -10.71 -6.49 -23.45
N GLY A 2 -11.28 -5.33 -23.80
CA GLY A 2 -10.88 -4.57 -24.99
C GLY A 2 -9.52 -3.90 -24.83
N PHE A 3 -8.91 -3.46 -25.94
CA PHE A 3 -7.63 -2.75 -25.89
C PHE A 3 -7.78 -1.33 -25.32
N THR A 4 -8.69 -0.54 -25.89
CA THR A 4 -8.95 0.86 -25.48
C THR A 4 -10.17 1.00 -24.59
N GLN A 5 -11.16 0.12 -24.73
CA GLN A 5 -12.41 0.16 -23.98
C GLN A 5 -12.34 -0.76 -22.75
N PRO A 6 -12.73 -0.27 -21.56
CA PRO A 6 -12.84 -1.11 -20.38
C PRO A 6 -13.98 -2.12 -20.56
N TYR A 7 -13.95 -3.18 -19.75
CA TYR A 7 -15.12 -4.03 -19.61
C TYR A 7 -16.19 -3.32 -18.80
N LEU A 8 -17.37 -3.20 -19.39
CA LEU A 8 -18.57 -2.69 -18.73
C LEU A 8 -19.47 -3.88 -18.38
N PRO A 9 -19.89 -4.04 -17.11
CA PRO A 9 -20.80 -5.12 -16.73
C PRO A 9 -22.11 -5.06 -17.52
N PRO A 10 -22.74 -6.21 -17.83
CA PRO A 10 -23.95 -6.28 -18.63
C PRO A 10 -25.19 -5.89 -17.82
N VAL A 11 -25.28 -4.61 -17.45
CA VAL A 11 -26.38 -4.02 -16.68
C VAL A 11 -26.85 -2.73 -17.33
N GLU A 12 -28.12 -2.39 -17.12
CA GLU A 12 -28.59 -1.02 -17.35
C GLU A 12 -28.16 -0.17 -16.14
N PRO A 13 -27.37 0.91 -16.33
CA PRO A 13 -26.78 1.67 -15.23
C PRO A 13 -27.78 2.22 -14.22
N ALA A 14 -28.89 2.82 -14.66
CA ALA A 14 -29.86 3.45 -13.75
C ALA A 14 -30.58 2.39 -12.89
N GLU A 15 -31.03 1.31 -13.50
CA GLU A 15 -31.64 0.16 -12.83
C GLU A 15 -30.68 -0.44 -11.82
N PHE A 16 -29.43 -0.71 -12.23
CA PHE A 16 -28.42 -1.29 -11.34
C PHE A 16 -28.13 -0.41 -10.13
N LEU A 17 -27.96 0.90 -10.31
CA LEU A 17 -27.65 1.83 -9.24
C LEU A 17 -28.82 1.99 -8.24
N SER A 18 -30.05 1.76 -8.70
CA SER A 18 -31.25 1.79 -7.85
C SER A 18 -31.44 0.54 -6.97
N ARG A 19 -30.70 -0.55 -7.27
CA ARG A 19 -30.82 -1.81 -6.51
C ARG A 19 -30.27 -1.66 -5.08
N PRO A 20 -30.82 -2.40 -4.11
CA PRO A 20 -30.28 -2.45 -2.75
C PRO A 20 -28.78 -2.77 -2.72
N ILE A 21 -28.04 -2.20 -1.78
CA ILE A 21 -26.58 -2.36 -1.65
C ILE A 21 -26.16 -3.82 -1.73
N ARG A 22 -26.85 -4.72 -1.03
CA ARG A 22 -26.52 -6.15 -1.00
C ARG A 22 -26.67 -6.82 -2.37
N GLU A 23 -27.64 -6.41 -3.18
CA GLU A 23 -27.81 -6.91 -4.54
C GLU A 23 -26.71 -6.40 -5.48
N ARG A 24 -26.35 -5.10 -5.36
CA ARG A 24 -25.21 -4.53 -6.09
C ARG A 24 -23.91 -5.23 -5.73
N LEU A 25 -23.67 -5.50 -4.44
CA LEU A 25 -22.51 -6.27 -3.97
C LEU A 25 -22.52 -7.70 -4.49
N ARG A 26 -23.66 -8.40 -4.47
CA ARG A 26 -23.77 -9.76 -5.00
C ARG A 26 -23.37 -9.80 -6.47
N PHE A 27 -23.97 -8.94 -7.28
CA PHE A 27 -23.64 -8.86 -8.70
C PHE A 27 -22.17 -8.48 -8.91
N GLY A 28 -21.69 -7.40 -8.27
CA GLY A 28 -20.33 -6.90 -8.48
C GLY A 28 -19.25 -7.87 -8.04
N THR A 29 -19.47 -8.63 -6.95
CA THR A 29 -18.51 -9.63 -6.47
C THR A 29 -18.50 -10.88 -7.34
N GLN A 30 -19.65 -11.31 -7.85
CA GLN A 30 -19.73 -12.40 -8.82
C GLN A 30 -19.09 -12.01 -10.16
N ASP A 31 -19.34 -10.79 -10.65
CA ASP A 31 -18.70 -10.27 -11.87
C ASP A 31 -17.17 -10.17 -11.72
N TRP A 32 -16.69 -9.77 -10.54
CA TRP A 32 -15.26 -9.68 -10.26
C TRP A 32 -14.53 -11.01 -10.47
N VAL A 33 -15.15 -12.14 -10.13
CA VAL A 33 -14.53 -13.47 -10.27
C VAL A 33 -13.98 -13.67 -11.68
N ASP A 34 -14.78 -13.31 -12.67
CA ASP A 34 -14.48 -13.55 -14.08
C ASP A 34 -13.81 -12.38 -14.77
N HIS A 35 -14.05 -11.13 -14.33
CA HIS A 35 -13.61 -9.94 -15.06
C HIS A 35 -12.64 -9.04 -14.27
N GLY A 36 -12.47 -9.28 -12.96
CA GLY A 36 -11.77 -8.37 -12.07
C GLY A 36 -12.38 -6.97 -12.11
N PHE A 37 -11.53 -5.94 -11.99
CA PHE A 37 -11.97 -4.57 -12.18
C PHE A 37 -12.49 -4.29 -13.61
N GLY A 38 -11.97 -5.01 -14.62
CA GLY A 38 -12.34 -4.79 -16.01
C GLY A 38 -11.51 -3.72 -16.73
N THR A 39 -10.32 -3.42 -16.24
CA THR A 39 -9.40 -2.43 -16.84
C THR A 39 -9.00 -2.82 -18.28
N GLN A 40 -9.02 -1.85 -19.19
CA GLN A 40 -8.61 -2.01 -20.58
C GLN A 40 -7.12 -2.33 -20.74
N SER A 41 -6.76 -3.16 -21.73
CA SER A 41 -5.41 -3.69 -21.89
C SER A 41 -4.34 -2.61 -22.11
N MET A 42 -4.71 -1.48 -22.75
CA MET A 42 -3.81 -0.33 -22.94
C MET A 42 -3.26 0.23 -21.63
N VAL A 43 -4.06 0.21 -20.54
CA VAL A 43 -3.59 0.69 -19.24
C VAL A 43 -2.46 -0.20 -18.74
N PHE A 44 -2.61 -1.53 -18.78
CA PHE A 44 -1.53 -2.46 -18.39
C PHE A 44 -0.26 -2.27 -19.23
N LEU A 45 -0.40 -2.02 -20.54
CA LEU A 45 0.74 -1.68 -21.40
C LEU A 45 1.46 -0.40 -20.94
N ILE A 46 0.73 0.65 -20.56
CA ILE A 46 1.32 1.87 -19.99
C ILE A 46 2.13 1.56 -18.73
N TYR A 47 1.64 0.70 -17.85
CA TYR A 47 2.41 0.28 -16.66
C TYR A 47 3.66 -0.52 -17.01
N VAL A 48 3.60 -1.42 -18.00
CA VAL A 48 4.78 -2.15 -18.48
C VAL A 48 5.81 -1.18 -19.06
N LEU A 49 5.39 -0.24 -19.91
CA LEU A 49 6.28 0.77 -20.47
C LEU A 49 6.89 1.65 -19.38
N LYS A 50 6.10 2.08 -18.40
CA LYS A 50 6.60 2.82 -17.22
C LYS A 50 7.65 2.01 -16.45
N LEU A 51 7.37 0.74 -16.18
CA LEU A 51 8.28 -0.12 -15.42
C LEU A 51 9.59 -0.40 -16.18
N VAL A 52 9.51 -0.70 -17.48
CA VAL A 52 10.68 -1.08 -18.29
C VAL A 52 11.48 0.14 -18.72
N VAL A 53 10.82 1.15 -19.29
CA VAL A 53 11.49 2.32 -19.91
C VAL A 53 11.85 3.36 -18.86
N LEU A 54 10.86 3.87 -18.12
CA LEU A 54 11.11 4.92 -17.14
C LEU A 54 11.90 4.37 -15.95
N TYR A 55 11.39 3.32 -15.30
CA TYR A 55 11.97 2.86 -14.04
C TYR A 55 13.26 2.05 -14.21
N ALA A 56 13.21 0.91 -14.92
CA ALA A 56 14.34 0.00 -15.02
C ALA A 56 15.46 0.56 -15.92
N PHE A 57 15.14 0.88 -17.18
CA PHE A 57 16.13 1.40 -18.12
C PHE A 57 16.59 2.80 -17.72
N GLY A 58 15.68 3.72 -17.39
CA GLY A 58 16.03 5.06 -16.91
C GLY A 58 16.90 5.03 -15.65
N GLY A 59 16.54 4.20 -14.67
CA GLY A 59 17.33 4.01 -13.45
C GLY A 59 18.72 3.45 -13.73
N ALA A 60 18.82 2.38 -14.53
CA ALA A 60 20.10 1.78 -14.91
C ALA A 60 20.97 2.78 -15.68
N LEU A 61 20.41 3.47 -16.68
CA LEU A 61 21.11 4.47 -17.48
C LEU A 61 21.68 5.60 -16.62
N VAL A 62 20.86 6.18 -15.74
CA VAL A 62 21.31 7.26 -14.85
C VAL A 62 22.34 6.76 -13.86
N ALA A 63 22.13 5.58 -13.25
CA ALA A 63 23.06 5.00 -12.28
C ALA A 63 24.42 4.68 -12.92
N THR A 64 24.46 4.13 -14.13
CA THR A 64 25.73 3.83 -14.81
C THR A 64 26.41 5.09 -15.34
N ALA A 65 25.67 5.99 -16.00
CA ALA A 65 26.23 7.20 -16.60
C ALA A 65 26.87 8.13 -15.55
N THR A 66 26.24 8.27 -14.39
CA THR A 66 26.76 9.09 -13.29
C THR A 66 27.85 8.39 -12.47
N SER A 67 28.19 7.14 -12.81
CA SER A 67 29.20 6.33 -12.11
C SER A 67 30.36 5.91 -13.01
N GLY A 68 30.47 6.48 -14.22
CA GLY A 68 31.54 6.14 -15.17
C GLY A 68 31.44 4.73 -15.76
N LEU A 69 30.25 4.12 -15.73
CA LEU A 69 29.97 2.78 -16.23
C LEU A 69 29.12 2.85 -17.51
N HIS A 70 29.21 1.82 -18.34
CA HIS A 70 28.45 1.74 -19.58
C HIS A 70 27.22 0.82 -19.43
N VAL A 71 26.03 1.35 -19.72
CA VAL A 71 24.74 0.65 -19.45
C VAL A 71 24.63 -0.70 -20.14
N TRP A 72 25.20 -0.85 -21.33
CA TRP A 72 25.14 -2.09 -22.12
C TRP A 72 26.10 -3.18 -21.63
N GLU A 73 27.08 -2.83 -20.80
CA GLU A 73 28.06 -3.77 -20.25
C GLU A 73 27.56 -4.37 -18.93
N VAL A 74 26.38 -5.02 -18.94
CA VAL A 74 25.71 -5.51 -17.73
C VAL A 74 26.63 -6.34 -16.82
N GLY A 75 27.51 -7.15 -17.41
CA GLY A 75 28.48 -7.97 -16.68
C GLY A 75 29.46 -7.18 -15.80
N THR A 76 29.70 -5.90 -16.09
CA THR A 76 30.63 -5.04 -15.34
C THR A 76 29.97 -4.29 -14.20
N TRP A 77 28.63 -4.12 -14.24
CA TRP A 77 27.93 -3.25 -13.30
C TRP A 77 26.79 -3.89 -12.50
N TRP A 78 26.27 -5.05 -12.90
CA TRP A 78 25.11 -5.65 -12.21
C TRP A 78 25.34 -5.90 -10.71
N ASN A 79 26.58 -6.13 -10.28
CA ASN A 79 26.97 -6.31 -8.88
C ASN A 79 27.79 -5.14 -8.31
N GLN A 80 27.86 -3.99 -9.00
CA GLN A 80 28.54 -2.80 -8.49
C GLN A 80 27.68 -2.11 -7.41
N PRO A 81 28.17 -1.95 -6.17
CA PRO A 81 27.38 -1.37 -5.09
C PRO A 81 26.84 0.03 -5.35
N ILE A 82 27.60 0.88 -6.04
CA ILE A 82 27.14 2.23 -6.41
C ILE A 82 25.89 2.22 -7.29
N VAL A 83 25.75 1.22 -8.17
CA VAL A 83 24.55 1.08 -8.99
C VAL A 83 23.35 0.74 -8.12
N TYR A 84 23.50 -0.22 -7.20
CA TYR A 84 22.44 -0.54 -6.25
C TYR A 84 22.05 0.66 -5.38
N GLN A 85 23.03 1.37 -4.83
CA GLN A 85 22.80 2.58 -4.03
C GLN A 85 22.02 3.64 -4.81
N LYS A 86 22.42 3.92 -6.05
CA LYS A 86 21.74 4.91 -6.92
C LYS A 86 20.36 4.43 -7.34
N LEU A 87 20.15 3.14 -7.59
CA LEU A 87 18.82 2.59 -7.88
C LEU A 87 17.88 2.73 -6.68
N VAL A 88 18.35 2.53 -5.45
CA VAL A 88 17.56 2.80 -4.24
C VAL A 88 17.16 4.28 -4.18
N VAL A 89 18.10 5.21 -4.36
CA VAL A 89 17.82 6.66 -4.32
C VAL A 89 16.90 7.08 -5.48
N TRP A 90 17.06 6.47 -6.66
CA TRP A 90 16.18 6.63 -7.82
C TRP A 90 14.75 6.20 -7.50
N THR A 91 14.56 5.05 -6.85
CA THR A 91 13.23 4.60 -6.42
C THR A 91 12.61 5.58 -5.43
N VAL A 92 13.37 6.06 -4.42
CA VAL A 92 12.88 7.08 -3.47
C VAL A 92 12.42 8.34 -4.22
N LEU A 93 13.18 8.82 -5.20
CA LEU A 93 12.83 10.00 -5.99
C LEU A 93 11.50 9.81 -6.74
N LEU A 94 11.33 8.68 -7.43
CA LEU A 94 10.13 8.43 -8.21
C LEU A 94 8.89 8.17 -7.33
N GLU A 95 9.06 7.52 -6.18
CA GLU A 95 8.03 7.36 -5.16
C GLU A 95 7.63 8.72 -4.58
N ALA A 96 8.60 9.56 -4.22
CA ALA A 96 8.38 10.89 -3.67
C ALA A 96 7.72 11.87 -4.67
N ILE A 97 7.99 11.74 -5.97
CA ILE A 97 7.28 12.52 -7.00
C ILE A 97 5.87 11.96 -7.26
N GLY A 98 5.64 10.68 -6.95
CA GLY A 98 4.37 9.98 -7.14
C GLY A 98 4.18 9.43 -8.55
N ILE A 99 5.25 8.94 -9.18
CA ILE A 99 5.22 8.28 -10.51
C ILE A 99 5.71 6.82 -10.48
N ALA A 100 6.24 6.33 -9.35
CA ALA A 100 6.51 4.91 -9.12
C ALA A 100 5.24 4.21 -8.58
N GLY A 101 5.29 3.68 -7.36
CA GLY A 101 4.14 3.08 -6.69
C GLY A 101 3.00 4.07 -6.47
N ALA A 102 1.79 3.54 -6.28
CA ALA A 102 0.58 4.35 -6.08
C ALA A 102 0.23 5.33 -7.23
N TRP A 103 0.73 5.11 -8.45
CA TRP A 103 0.47 5.98 -9.61
C TRP A 103 -0.65 5.44 -10.51
N GLY A 104 -1.40 6.34 -11.15
CA GLY A 104 -2.25 6.06 -12.31
C GLY A 104 -3.57 5.30 -12.06
N PRO A 105 -4.24 4.85 -13.14
CA PRO A 105 -5.62 4.36 -13.07
C PRO A 105 -5.84 3.09 -12.24
N LEU A 106 -4.84 2.21 -12.11
CA LEU A 106 -4.90 1.03 -11.25
C LEU A 106 -4.84 1.40 -9.74
N THR A 107 -4.68 2.68 -9.44
CA THR A 107 -4.82 3.26 -8.10
C THR A 107 -5.88 4.36 -8.06
N PHE A 108 -6.83 4.31 -9.00
CA PHE A 108 -7.96 5.22 -9.12
C PHE A 108 -7.59 6.70 -9.27
N LYS A 109 -6.43 6.97 -9.84
CA LYS A 109 -6.03 8.29 -10.36
C LYS A 109 -6.24 8.28 -11.86
N ILE A 110 -7.40 8.74 -12.30
CA ILE A 110 -7.82 8.57 -13.70
C ILE A 110 -7.32 9.76 -14.53
N LYS A 111 -7.65 10.99 -14.11
CA LYS A 111 -7.25 12.21 -14.81
C LYS A 111 -7.22 13.40 -13.84
N PRO A 112 -6.03 13.95 -13.51
CA PRO A 112 -4.69 13.50 -13.90
C PRO A 112 -4.30 12.16 -13.23
N MET A 113 -3.41 11.41 -13.87
CA MET A 113 -2.92 10.12 -13.36
C MET A 113 -1.93 10.25 -12.18
N THR A 114 -1.32 11.41 -12.03
CA THR A 114 -0.26 11.66 -11.04
C THR A 114 -0.82 12.32 -9.80
N GLY A 115 -0.57 11.72 -8.63
CA GLY A 115 -0.79 12.33 -7.32
C GLY A 115 0.46 13.04 -6.83
N GLY A 116 0.98 12.62 -5.66
CA GLY A 116 2.33 12.97 -5.19
C GLY A 116 2.68 14.45 -5.29
N ILE A 117 3.65 14.79 -6.16
CA ILE A 117 4.11 16.16 -6.41
C ILE A 117 2.98 17.15 -6.73
N ARG A 118 1.87 16.69 -7.35
CA ARG A 118 0.71 17.55 -7.61
C ARG A 118 0.07 18.05 -6.31
N PHE A 119 0.10 17.26 -5.25
CA PHE A 119 -0.44 17.65 -3.95
C PHE A 119 0.64 18.30 -3.08
N TRP A 120 1.84 17.69 -3.04
CA TRP A 120 2.83 17.98 -2.01
C TRP A 120 3.67 19.24 -2.30
N ALA A 121 3.75 19.66 -3.56
CA ALA A 121 4.40 20.92 -3.95
C ALA A 121 3.45 22.15 -3.90
N ARG A 122 2.27 22.03 -3.27
CA ARG A 122 1.27 23.11 -3.22
C ARG A 122 0.89 23.45 -1.78
N THR A 123 0.91 24.75 -1.49
CA THR A 123 0.39 25.31 -0.24
C THR A 123 -1.13 25.12 -0.16
N GLY A 124 -1.67 25.09 1.05
CA GLY A 124 -3.10 25.02 1.32
C GLY A 124 -3.75 23.63 1.16
N THR A 125 -3.08 22.71 0.48
CA THR A 125 -3.49 21.29 0.40
C THR A 125 -3.42 20.61 1.77
N ILE A 126 -4.18 19.53 1.96
CA ILE A 126 -4.23 18.81 3.24
C ILE A 126 -2.87 18.22 3.59
N ARG A 127 -2.45 18.44 4.84
CA ARG A 127 -1.26 17.89 5.49
C ARG A 127 -1.68 17.08 6.72
N LEU A 128 -1.19 15.86 6.85
CA LEU A 128 -1.48 15.00 7.98
C LEU A 128 -0.25 14.86 8.88
N ARG A 129 -0.25 15.51 10.05
CA ARG A 129 0.83 15.31 11.03
C ARG A 129 0.74 13.91 11.66
N PRO A 130 1.87 13.24 11.93
CA PRO A 130 1.84 11.93 12.62
C PRO A 130 1.45 12.06 14.09
N PHE A 131 1.83 13.17 14.75
CA PHE A 131 1.73 13.34 16.18
C PHE A 131 1.24 14.74 16.53
N THR A 132 0.39 14.84 17.55
CA THR A 132 -0.17 16.12 17.97
C THR A 132 0.78 16.97 18.82
N TRP A 133 1.77 16.33 19.44
CA TRP A 133 2.70 16.91 20.41
C TRP A 133 3.99 17.50 19.79
N VAL A 134 4.22 17.34 18.48
CA VAL A 134 5.43 17.89 17.84
C VAL A 134 5.27 19.42 17.66
N PRO A 135 6.14 20.26 18.25
CA PRO A 135 6.03 21.71 18.16
C PRO A 135 6.09 22.23 16.72
N GLY A 136 5.37 23.33 16.43
CA GLY A 136 5.39 23.96 15.10
C GLY A 136 4.70 23.16 13.98
N THR A 137 3.96 22.11 14.33
CA THR A 137 3.24 21.23 13.38
C THR A 137 1.72 21.32 13.48
N ALA A 138 1.16 22.27 14.23
CA ALA A 138 -0.28 22.47 14.30
C ALA A 138 -0.89 22.84 12.93
N GLY A 139 -2.18 22.58 12.76
CA GLY A 139 -2.93 22.84 11.52
C GLY A 139 -2.94 21.68 10.52
N THR A 140 -3.89 21.74 9.58
CA THR A 140 -4.21 20.67 8.61
C THR A 140 -3.78 21.01 7.18
N ARG A 141 -3.16 22.18 6.95
CA ARG A 141 -2.78 22.68 5.63
C ARG A 141 -1.27 22.74 5.44
N ARG A 142 -0.79 22.41 4.24
CA ARG A 142 0.62 22.59 3.86
C ARG A 142 0.96 24.08 3.78
N THR A 143 2.00 24.47 4.48
CA THR A 143 2.57 25.83 4.48
C THR A 143 3.70 25.95 3.46
N PRO A 144 4.20 27.18 3.16
CA PRO A 144 5.37 27.36 2.31
C PRO A 144 6.61 26.62 2.83
N LEU A 145 6.77 26.49 4.16
CA LEU A 145 7.84 25.71 4.76
C LEU A 145 7.72 24.22 4.41
N ASP A 146 6.52 23.64 4.49
CA ASP A 146 6.29 22.24 4.13
C ASP A 146 6.66 21.97 2.66
N VAL A 147 6.24 22.86 1.76
CA VAL A 147 6.56 22.80 0.34
C VAL A 147 8.06 22.96 0.09
N GLY A 148 8.71 23.92 0.76
CA GLY A 148 10.15 24.16 0.65
C GLY A 148 10.97 22.95 1.10
N LEU A 149 10.63 22.34 2.25
CA LEU A 149 11.26 21.11 2.73
C LEU A 149 11.11 19.96 1.72
N TYR A 150 9.91 19.78 1.17
CA TYR A 150 9.64 18.75 0.17
C TYR A 150 10.44 18.96 -1.12
N LEU A 151 10.49 20.18 -1.66
CA LEU A 151 11.27 20.46 -2.87
C LEU A 151 12.78 20.32 -2.63
N LEU A 152 13.28 20.74 -1.47
CA LEU A 152 14.68 20.55 -1.10
C LEU A 152 15.02 19.06 -0.94
N PHE A 153 14.09 18.25 -0.42
CA PHE A 153 14.25 16.80 -0.36
C PHE A 153 14.41 16.20 -1.76
N LEU A 154 13.53 16.54 -2.71
CA LEU A 154 13.65 16.08 -4.10
C LEU A 154 14.99 16.50 -4.73
N ALA A 155 15.38 17.77 -4.54
CA ALA A 155 16.66 18.28 -5.04
C ALA A 155 17.84 17.48 -4.46
N SER A 156 17.82 17.17 -3.16
CA SER A 156 18.88 16.41 -2.50
C SER A 156 19.03 14.98 -3.04
N LEU A 157 17.92 14.31 -3.38
CA LEU A 157 17.94 12.99 -4.03
C LEU A 157 18.55 13.07 -5.43
N VAL A 158 18.15 14.06 -6.22
CA VAL A 158 18.72 14.30 -7.56
C VAL A 158 20.23 14.56 -7.47
N THR A 159 20.66 15.40 -6.53
CA THR A 159 22.09 15.65 -6.28
C THR A 159 22.84 14.37 -5.92
N ALA A 160 22.30 13.55 -5.02
CA ALA A 160 22.94 12.30 -4.62
C ALA A 160 23.09 11.30 -5.78
N ILE A 161 22.11 11.23 -6.68
CA ILE A 161 22.17 10.41 -7.90
C ILE A 161 23.22 10.96 -8.89
N ALA A 162 23.23 12.29 -9.10
CA ALA A 162 24.05 12.94 -10.10
C ALA A 162 25.55 12.95 -9.76
N LEU A 163 25.91 12.94 -8.47
CA LEU A 163 27.30 12.99 -8.04
C LEU A 163 28.07 11.72 -8.45
N PRO A 164 29.34 11.86 -8.88
CA PRO A 164 30.19 10.72 -9.16
C PRO A 164 30.57 9.99 -7.87
N GLY A 165 30.86 8.70 -8.03
CA GLY A 165 31.33 7.82 -6.96
C GLY A 165 32.67 8.26 -6.37
N VAL A 166 32.97 7.74 -5.19
CA VAL A 166 34.26 7.91 -4.50
C VAL A 166 34.64 6.61 -3.79
N GLY A 167 35.94 6.37 -3.64
CA GLY A 167 36.44 5.36 -2.72
C GLY A 167 36.09 5.70 -1.27
N VAL A 168 35.64 4.70 -0.51
CA VAL A 168 35.26 4.84 0.91
C VAL A 168 35.73 3.62 1.69
N GLY A 169 36.48 3.84 2.76
CA GLY A 169 36.95 2.75 3.63
C GLY A 169 37.80 1.73 2.87
N ASP A 170 37.50 0.45 3.10
CA ASP A 170 38.10 -0.71 2.46
C ASP A 170 37.32 -1.21 1.22
N ALA A 171 36.33 -0.45 0.74
CA ALA A 171 35.52 -0.86 -0.39
C ALA A 171 36.38 -0.99 -1.67
N PRO A 172 36.32 -2.13 -2.38
CA PRO A 172 37.07 -2.32 -3.62
C PRO A 172 36.42 -1.62 -4.83
N TYR A 173 35.31 -0.90 -4.61
CA TYR A 173 34.51 -0.22 -5.61
C TYR A 173 34.25 1.22 -5.15
N ASP A 174 34.07 2.13 -6.11
CA ASP A 174 33.51 3.44 -5.80
C ASP A 174 32.08 3.28 -5.27
N LEU A 175 31.74 4.07 -4.26
CA LEU A 175 30.41 4.13 -3.65
C LEU A 175 29.80 5.52 -3.85
N VAL A 176 28.49 5.64 -3.61
CA VAL A 176 27.85 6.95 -3.47
C VAL A 176 28.50 7.68 -2.29
N ARG A 177 28.79 8.97 -2.46
CA ARG A 177 29.40 9.82 -1.42
C ARG A 177 28.56 9.75 -0.13
N PRO A 178 29.06 9.19 0.98
CA PRO A 178 28.22 8.96 2.16
C PRO A 178 27.54 10.22 2.71
N TRP A 179 28.23 11.37 2.63
CA TRP A 179 27.67 12.65 3.06
C TRP A 179 26.46 13.11 2.24
N SER A 180 26.31 12.67 0.99
CA SER A 180 25.20 13.07 0.13
C SER A 180 23.87 12.47 0.59
N MET A 181 23.90 11.46 1.46
CA MET A 181 22.72 10.88 2.10
C MET A 181 22.21 11.69 3.29
N ILE A 182 23.03 12.56 3.89
CA ILE A 182 22.67 13.33 5.10
C ILE A 182 21.44 14.20 4.83
N ALA A 183 21.45 14.96 3.72
CA ALA A 183 20.33 15.85 3.39
C ALA A 183 19.03 15.07 3.08
N PRO A 184 19.01 14.05 2.20
CA PRO A 184 17.82 13.21 1.99
C PRO A 184 17.25 12.62 3.28
N ILE A 185 18.09 12.07 4.15
CA ILE A 185 17.69 11.47 5.44
C ILE A 185 17.07 12.53 6.35
N ALA A 186 17.81 13.63 6.60
CA ALA A 186 17.36 14.67 7.52
C ALA A 186 16.06 15.32 7.04
N LEU A 187 15.96 15.64 5.75
CA LEU A 187 14.77 16.25 5.17
C LEU A 187 13.59 15.30 5.20
N LEU A 188 13.76 14.01 4.89
CA LEU A 188 12.69 13.03 4.96
C LEU A 188 12.18 12.86 6.41
N VAL A 189 13.06 12.86 7.41
CA VAL A 189 12.67 12.83 8.83
C VAL A 189 11.91 14.11 9.22
N LEU A 190 12.43 15.28 8.88
CA LEU A 190 11.77 16.56 9.16
C LEU A 190 10.39 16.67 8.49
N ILE A 191 10.28 16.20 7.25
CA ILE A 191 9.00 16.08 6.55
C ILE A 191 8.10 15.09 7.27
N GLY A 192 8.59 13.91 7.66
CA GLY A 192 7.78 12.89 8.33
C GLY A 192 7.19 13.36 9.66
N LEU A 193 7.92 14.18 10.41
CA LEU A 193 7.41 14.82 11.63
C LEU A 193 6.27 15.82 11.37
N ARG A 194 6.12 16.32 10.14
CA ARG A 194 5.13 17.34 9.74
C ARG A 194 4.01 16.79 8.87
N ASP A 195 4.31 15.86 7.98
CA ASP A 195 3.42 15.26 6.99
C ASP A 195 3.75 13.78 6.80
N LYS A 196 3.01 12.91 7.51
CA LYS A 196 3.17 11.45 7.40
C LYS A 196 2.90 10.94 5.98
N THR A 197 2.11 11.66 5.19
CA THR A 197 1.76 11.26 3.81
C THR A 197 3.01 11.15 2.93
N ILE A 198 3.89 12.16 2.99
CA ILE A 198 5.09 12.21 2.15
C ILE A 198 6.12 11.18 2.64
N PHE A 199 6.25 11.01 3.96
CA PHE A 199 7.15 10.03 4.56
C PHE A 199 6.81 8.60 4.15
N LEU A 200 5.53 8.24 4.23
CA LEU A 200 5.01 6.95 3.77
C LEU A 200 5.06 6.84 2.23
N GLY A 201 4.78 7.94 1.53
CA GLY A 201 4.88 8.06 0.09
C GLY A 201 6.28 7.76 -0.45
N ALA A 202 7.33 8.20 0.27
CA ALA A 202 8.73 7.95 -0.08
C ALA A 202 9.26 6.57 0.37
N ARG A 203 8.39 5.69 0.91
CA ARG A 203 8.76 4.34 1.42
C ARG A 203 9.86 4.37 2.46
N ALA A 204 9.76 5.31 3.40
CA ALA A 204 10.80 5.50 4.40
C ALA A 204 11.10 4.21 5.20
N GLU A 205 10.14 3.32 5.39
CA GLU A 205 10.35 2.04 6.09
C GLU A 205 11.34 1.10 5.39
N GLN A 206 11.55 1.23 4.08
CA GLN A 206 12.48 0.41 3.30
C GLN A 206 13.76 1.19 2.98
N TYR A 207 13.62 2.42 2.50
CA TYR A 207 14.73 3.13 1.89
C TYR A 207 15.43 4.12 2.83
N LEU A 208 14.77 4.60 3.89
CA LEU A 208 15.46 5.41 4.91
C LEU A 208 16.55 4.59 5.63
N PRO A 209 16.30 3.32 6.07
CA PRO A 209 17.35 2.47 6.58
C PRO A 209 18.48 2.23 5.58
N ALA A 210 18.15 1.98 4.30
CA ALA A 210 19.18 1.79 3.27
C ALA A 210 20.06 3.03 3.08
N MET A 211 19.47 4.23 2.97
CA MET A 211 20.22 5.48 2.89
C MET A 211 21.09 5.72 4.13
N ALA A 212 20.59 5.41 5.33
CA ALA A 212 21.37 5.50 6.57
C ALA A 212 22.55 4.51 6.56
N MET A 213 22.34 3.29 6.07
CA MET A 213 23.41 2.30 5.90
C MET A 213 24.47 2.78 4.91
N PHE A 214 24.08 3.38 3.79
CA PHE A 214 25.02 3.97 2.81
C PHE A 214 25.83 5.13 3.41
N ALA A 215 25.22 5.91 4.30
CA ALA A 215 25.86 7.07 4.92
C ALA A 215 26.88 6.71 6.01
N VAL A 216 26.72 5.55 6.68
CA VAL A 216 27.46 5.24 7.92
C VAL A 216 28.28 3.96 7.80
N LEU A 217 27.69 2.85 7.34
CA LEU A 217 28.33 1.53 7.44
C LEU A 217 29.61 1.35 6.60
N PRO A 218 29.77 1.99 5.42
CA PRO A 218 31.03 1.94 4.69
C PRO A 218 32.27 2.41 5.46
N PHE A 219 32.09 3.26 6.48
CA PHE A 219 33.20 3.73 7.31
C PHE A 219 33.66 2.69 8.34
N LEU A 220 32.84 1.67 8.62
CA LEU A 220 33.21 0.54 9.48
C LEU A 220 33.91 -0.54 8.67
N SER A 221 33.22 -1.05 7.64
CA SER A 221 33.79 -1.85 6.57
C SER A 221 32.79 -2.04 5.43
N PHE A 222 33.29 -2.38 4.26
CA PHE A 222 32.48 -2.71 3.09
C PHE A 222 31.56 -3.91 3.37
N ALA A 223 32.10 -4.96 4.01
CA ALA A 223 31.32 -6.12 4.41
C ALA A 223 30.16 -5.75 5.34
N THR A 224 30.40 -4.87 6.32
CA THR A 224 29.38 -4.38 7.26
C THR A 224 28.22 -3.70 6.54
N MET A 225 28.49 -2.88 5.51
CA MET A 225 27.42 -2.30 4.69
C MET A 225 26.59 -3.38 3.98
N ILE A 226 27.23 -4.32 3.30
CA ILE A 226 26.54 -5.39 2.55
C ILE A 226 25.71 -6.28 3.48
N VAL A 227 26.27 -6.68 4.63
CA VAL A 227 25.55 -7.49 5.62
C VAL A 227 24.38 -6.71 6.22
N GLY A 228 24.55 -5.42 6.51
CA GLY A 228 23.46 -4.54 6.94
C GLY A 228 22.29 -4.51 5.94
N LEU A 229 22.59 -4.42 4.64
CA LEU A 229 21.58 -4.43 3.58
C LEU A 229 20.90 -5.80 3.43
N LYS A 230 21.61 -6.90 3.66
CA LYS A 230 21.02 -8.25 3.73
C LYS A 230 20.03 -8.36 4.88
N LEU A 231 20.38 -7.85 6.06
CA LEU A 231 19.48 -7.82 7.21
C LEU A 231 18.23 -6.99 6.91
N LEU A 232 18.39 -5.82 6.29
CA LEU A 232 17.28 -4.97 5.88
C LEU A 232 16.30 -5.72 4.98
N ILE A 233 16.76 -6.29 3.86
CA ILE A 233 15.84 -6.95 2.92
C ILE A 233 15.22 -8.21 3.52
N VAL A 234 15.96 -8.96 4.34
CA VAL A 234 15.42 -10.15 5.02
C VAL A 234 14.37 -9.77 6.05
N VAL A 235 14.57 -8.70 6.83
CA VAL A 235 13.53 -8.20 7.75
C VAL A 235 12.29 -7.74 6.97
N VAL A 236 12.48 -7.09 5.81
CA VAL A 236 11.36 -6.70 4.94
C VAL A 236 10.54 -7.93 4.51
N TRP A 237 11.18 -8.96 3.94
CA TRP A 237 10.47 -10.16 3.48
C TRP A 237 9.87 -10.99 4.63
N VAL A 238 10.64 -11.22 5.70
CA VAL A 238 10.15 -11.98 6.86
C VAL A 238 9.02 -11.24 7.57
N GLY A 239 9.13 -9.92 7.75
CA GLY A 239 8.06 -9.09 8.30
C GLY A 239 6.80 -9.13 7.45
N ALA A 240 6.94 -9.01 6.12
CA ALA A 240 5.84 -9.15 5.18
C ALA A 240 5.21 -10.55 5.21
N GLY A 241 6.00 -11.62 5.37
CA GLY A 241 5.49 -12.97 5.57
C GLY A 241 4.75 -13.14 6.89
N LEU A 242 5.33 -12.70 8.00
CA LEU A 242 4.71 -12.79 9.33
C LEU A 242 3.38 -12.03 9.41
N SER A 243 3.26 -10.90 8.72
CA SER A 243 2.02 -10.12 8.68
C SER A 243 0.84 -10.85 8.05
N LYS A 244 1.11 -11.86 7.20
CA LYS A 244 0.10 -12.67 6.51
C LYS A 244 -0.45 -13.81 7.36
N ILE A 245 0.16 -14.09 8.52
CA ILE A 245 -0.35 -15.04 9.48
C ILE A 245 -1.68 -14.52 10.04
N GLY A 246 -2.75 -15.29 9.85
CA GLY A 246 -4.09 -14.95 10.32
C GLY A 246 -5.18 -15.41 9.36
N ARG A 247 -6.34 -14.75 9.41
CA ARG A 247 -7.50 -15.09 8.58
C ARG A 247 -7.69 -14.15 7.39
N HIS A 248 -6.90 -13.09 7.30
CA HIS A 248 -7.08 -12.04 6.31
C HIS A 248 -6.51 -12.40 4.94
N PHE A 249 -5.24 -12.82 4.87
CA PHE A 249 -4.49 -12.95 3.62
C PHE A 249 -5.11 -13.95 2.63
N VAL A 250 -5.69 -15.03 3.13
CA VAL A 250 -6.36 -16.04 2.28
C VAL A 250 -7.53 -15.46 1.46
N ASN A 251 -8.12 -14.34 1.88
CA ASN A 251 -9.17 -13.64 1.12
C ASN A 251 -8.60 -12.70 0.04
N VAL A 252 -7.31 -12.36 0.09
CA VAL A 252 -6.67 -11.46 -0.89
C VAL A 252 -6.35 -12.19 -2.18
N ILE A 253 -5.86 -13.44 -2.09
CA ILE A 253 -5.37 -14.20 -3.25
C ILE A 253 -6.44 -14.36 -4.35
N PRO A 254 -7.69 -14.81 -4.08
CA PRO A 254 -8.68 -14.97 -5.14
C PRO A 254 -8.96 -13.66 -5.89
N VAL A 255 -9.10 -12.57 -5.14
CA VAL A 255 -9.40 -11.24 -5.68
C VAL A 255 -8.26 -10.73 -6.57
N MET A 256 -7.02 -10.92 -6.11
CA MET A 256 -5.81 -10.55 -6.83
C MET A 256 -5.65 -11.36 -8.13
N VAL A 257 -5.87 -12.68 -8.08
CA VAL A 257 -5.77 -13.55 -9.26
C VAL A 257 -6.87 -13.23 -10.29
N SER A 258 -8.10 -12.98 -9.82
CA SER A 258 -9.20 -12.56 -10.70
C SER A 258 -8.94 -11.22 -11.40
N ASN A 259 -8.20 -10.31 -10.76
CA ASN A 259 -7.84 -9.02 -11.34
C ASN A 259 -6.64 -9.08 -12.31
N SER A 260 -5.86 -10.17 -12.30
CA SER A 260 -4.63 -10.26 -13.08
C SER A 260 -4.91 -10.26 -14.60
N PRO A 261 -4.27 -9.36 -15.38
CA PRO A 261 -4.33 -9.39 -16.83
C PRO A 261 -3.57 -10.59 -17.42
N CYS A 262 -2.60 -11.13 -16.68
CA CYS A 262 -1.79 -12.28 -17.08
C CYS A 262 -2.48 -13.63 -16.83
N MET A 263 -3.71 -13.63 -16.30
CA MET A 263 -4.49 -14.83 -16.00
C MET A 263 -5.74 -14.92 -16.88
N PRO A 264 -5.64 -15.23 -18.19
CA PRO A 264 -6.81 -15.20 -19.09
C PRO A 264 -7.80 -16.35 -18.87
N PHE A 265 -7.39 -17.40 -18.15
CA PHE A 265 -8.21 -18.60 -17.97
C PHE A 265 -9.24 -18.42 -16.84
N THR A 266 -10.50 -18.25 -17.21
CA THR A 266 -11.62 -18.11 -16.26
C THR A 266 -11.75 -19.30 -15.32
N GLY A 267 -11.51 -20.53 -15.81
CA GLY A 267 -11.50 -21.73 -14.97
C GLY A 267 -10.48 -21.66 -13.83
N LEU A 268 -9.28 -21.11 -14.08
CA LEU A 268 -8.26 -20.95 -13.07
C LEU A 268 -8.58 -19.81 -12.10
N ARG A 269 -9.21 -18.71 -12.57
CA ARG A 269 -9.77 -17.67 -11.68
C ARG A 269 -10.79 -18.28 -10.72
N ARG A 270 -11.78 -19.00 -11.26
CA ARG A 270 -12.85 -19.66 -10.49
C ARG A 270 -12.33 -20.70 -9.51
N ALA A 271 -11.24 -21.41 -9.83
CA ALA A 271 -10.63 -22.40 -8.95
C ALA A 271 -10.10 -21.82 -7.61
N HIS A 272 -9.95 -20.50 -7.49
CA HIS A 272 -9.58 -19.83 -6.25
C HIS A 272 -10.76 -19.61 -5.28
N TYR A 273 -11.98 -19.86 -5.73
CA TYR A 273 -13.21 -19.77 -4.96
C TYR A 273 -13.77 -21.17 -4.70
N ARG A 274 -14.50 -21.37 -3.60
CA ARG A 274 -15.06 -22.69 -3.26
C ARG A 274 -16.03 -23.21 -4.31
N ASN A 275 -16.96 -22.37 -4.76
CA ASN A 275 -17.93 -22.70 -5.80
C ASN A 275 -18.47 -21.43 -6.48
N ALA A 276 -17.66 -20.78 -7.32
CA ALA A 276 -18.12 -19.59 -8.04
C ALA A 276 -19.25 -19.94 -9.04
N PRO A 277 -20.32 -19.11 -9.13
CA PRO A 277 -20.52 -17.81 -8.47
C PRO A 277 -21.30 -17.87 -7.13
N HIS A 278 -21.62 -19.06 -6.62
CA HIS A 278 -22.53 -19.25 -5.48
C HIS A 278 -21.85 -19.19 -4.11
N ASP A 279 -20.58 -19.59 -4.02
CA ASP A 279 -19.73 -19.50 -2.83
C ASP A 279 -18.38 -18.90 -3.21
N LEU A 280 -18.21 -17.62 -2.82
CA LEU A 280 -17.00 -16.85 -3.10
C LEU A 280 -15.98 -16.89 -1.95
N LEU A 281 -16.14 -17.79 -0.98
CA LEU A 281 -15.11 -17.99 0.03
C LEU A 281 -13.87 -18.65 -0.60
N PRO A 282 -12.67 -18.42 -0.04
CA PRO A 282 -11.44 -18.97 -0.60
C PRO A 282 -11.43 -20.50 -0.66
N SER A 283 -10.99 -21.04 -1.79
CA SER A 283 -10.81 -22.48 -2.02
C SER A 283 -9.57 -23.05 -1.33
N ARG A 284 -9.37 -24.37 -1.45
CA ARG A 284 -8.13 -25.03 -1.01
C ARG A 284 -6.91 -24.56 -1.80
N LEU A 285 -7.06 -24.27 -3.10
CA LEU A 285 -5.99 -23.74 -3.94
C LEU A 285 -5.56 -22.35 -3.46
N ALA A 286 -6.53 -21.46 -3.24
CA ALA A 286 -6.25 -20.12 -2.70
C ALA A 286 -5.57 -20.19 -1.34
N ARG A 287 -5.99 -21.12 -0.47
CA ARG A 287 -5.35 -21.37 0.82
C ARG A 287 -3.90 -21.83 0.67
N PHE A 288 -3.64 -22.81 -0.19
CA PHE A 288 -2.28 -23.29 -0.45
C PHE A 288 -1.35 -22.17 -0.95
N MET A 289 -1.83 -21.34 -1.88
CA MET A 289 -1.06 -20.20 -2.38
C MET A 289 -0.84 -19.13 -1.31
N ALA A 290 -1.83 -18.86 -0.47
CA ALA A 290 -1.72 -17.87 0.60
C ALA A 290 -0.77 -18.34 1.73
N GLU A 291 -1.02 -19.51 2.29
CA GLU A 291 -0.33 -20.01 3.49
C GLU A 291 1.02 -20.65 3.12
N GLY A 292 1.08 -21.42 2.03
CA GLY A 292 2.32 -22.05 1.57
C GLY A 292 3.24 -21.04 0.91
N LEU A 293 2.91 -20.64 -0.32
CA LEU A 293 3.80 -19.81 -1.14
C LEU A 293 3.95 -18.39 -0.59
N GLY A 294 2.84 -17.73 -0.27
CA GLY A 294 2.83 -16.33 0.15
C GLY A 294 3.14 -16.08 1.62
N THR A 295 3.21 -17.10 2.48
CA THR A 295 3.54 -16.93 3.91
C THR A 295 4.78 -17.74 4.28
N VAL A 296 4.71 -19.07 4.22
CA VAL A 296 5.83 -19.93 4.65
C VAL A 296 7.09 -19.69 3.81
N VAL A 297 6.96 -19.67 2.47
CA VAL A 297 8.16 -19.54 1.63
C VAL A 297 8.75 -18.12 1.67
N GLU A 298 7.91 -17.09 1.79
CA GLU A 298 8.36 -15.71 1.97
C GLU A 298 9.12 -15.49 3.29
N ILE A 299 8.95 -16.38 4.28
CA ILE A 299 9.78 -16.39 5.51
C ILE A 299 11.01 -17.27 5.31
N ALA A 300 10.83 -18.50 4.82
CA ALA A 300 11.90 -19.50 4.77
C ALA A 300 13.01 -19.13 3.77
N ALA A 301 12.67 -18.70 2.55
CA ALA A 301 13.67 -18.41 1.52
C ALA A 301 14.64 -17.27 1.93
N PRO A 302 14.18 -16.13 2.48
CA PRO A 302 15.08 -15.10 3.03
C PRO A 302 15.99 -15.58 4.15
N LEU A 303 15.50 -16.41 5.07
CA LEU A 303 16.33 -16.95 6.15
C LEU A 303 17.41 -17.89 5.60
N ILE A 304 17.06 -18.74 4.62
CA ILE A 304 18.04 -19.58 3.94
C ILE A 304 19.09 -18.71 3.23
N LEU A 305 18.67 -17.66 2.52
CA LEU A 305 19.58 -16.73 1.86
C LEU A 305 20.54 -16.05 2.85
N LEU A 306 20.06 -15.69 4.05
CA LEU A 306 20.86 -15.02 5.07
C LEU A 306 21.93 -15.91 5.69
N PHE A 307 21.61 -17.20 5.93
CA PHE A 307 22.45 -18.11 6.71
C PHE A 307 23.18 -19.19 5.87
N SER A 308 22.81 -19.39 4.61
CA SER A 308 23.42 -20.42 3.76
C SER A 308 24.85 -20.08 3.36
N LEU A 309 25.77 -20.99 3.66
CA LEU A 309 27.15 -21.00 3.13
C LEU A 309 27.27 -21.84 1.84
N ASN A 310 26.18 -22.46 1.37
CA ASN A 310 26.17 -23.26 0.16
C ASN A 310 25.75 -22.40 -1.05
N ARG A 311 26.69 -22.18 -1.98
CA ARG A 311 26.48 -21.34 -3.17
C ARG A 311 25.28 -21.78 -4.01
N THR A 312 25.13 -23.09 -4.23
CA THR A 312 24.02 -23.64 -5.04
C THR A 312 22.68 -23.35 -4.39
N LEU A 313 22.55 -23.62 -3.09
CA LEU A 313 21.33 -23.34 -2.35
C LEU A 313 20.99 -21.85 -2.35
N THR A 314 21.98 -20.98 -2.16
CA THR A 314 21.81 -19.53 -2.21
C THR A 314 21.31 -19.07 -3.58
N VAL A 315 21.88 -19.58 -4.68
CA VAL A 315 21.43 -19.26 -6.05
C VAL A 315 20.00 -19.75 -6.29
N VAL A 316 19.66 -20.98 -5.89
CA VAL A 316 18.30 -21.53 -6.02
C VAL A 316 17.28 -20.65 -5.28
N CYS A 317 17.57 -20.27 -4.03
CA CYS A 317 16.69 -19.38 -3.27
C CYS A 317 16.61 -17.98 -3.87
N ALA A 318 17.70 -17.43 -4.42
CA ALA A 318 17.69 -16.11 -5.05
C ALA A 318 16.84 -16.12 -6.33
N VAL A 319 16.98 -17.16 -7.17
CA VAL A 319 16.12 -17.37 -8.35
C VAL A 319 14.67 -17.53 -7.94
N PHE A 320 14.38 -18.28 -6.87
CA PHE A 320 13.04 -18.37 -6.32
C PHE A 320 12.49 -16.99 -5.94
N MET A 321 13.25 -16.15 -5.23
CA MET A 321 12.82 -14.80 -4.86
C MET A 321 12.57 -13.91 -6.07
N VAL A 322 13.38 -14.04 -7.14
CA VAL A 322 13.13 -13.36 -8.41
C VAL A 322 11.78 -13.81 -8.99
N CYS A 323 11.54 -15.13 -9.10
CA CYS A 323 10.27 -15.66 -9.58
C CYS A 323 9.08 -15.21 -8.71
N TYR A 324 9.26 -15.13 -7.40
CA TYR A 324 8.27 -14.65 -6.44
C TYR A 324 7.86 -13.20 -6.74
N HIS A 325 8.84 -12.31 -6.90
CA HIS A 325 8.59 -10.91 -7.25
C HIS A 325 8.01 -10.74 -8.66
N LEU A 326 8.47 -11.52 -9.64
CA LEU A 326 7.90 -11.52 -10.99
C LEU A 326 6.44 -12.00 -11.00
N PHE A 327 6.10 -13.00 -10.18
CA PHE A 327 4.71 -13.42 -9.99
C PHE A 327 3.87 -12.25 -9.46
N ILE A 328 4.32 -11.56 -8.40
CA ILE A 328 3.59 -10.41 -7.86
C ILE A 328 3.39 -9.33 -8.93
N ILE A 329 4.44 -8.97 -9.68
CA ILE A 329 4.38 -8.00 -10.79
C ILE A 329 3.32 -8.44 -11.82
N SER A 330 3.28 -9.72 -12.19
CA SER A 330 2.33 -10.27 -13.16
C SER A 330 0.86 -10.19 -12.71
N THR A 331 0.60 -10.03 -11.42
CA THR A 331 -0.77 -9.87 -10.91
C THR A 331 -1.31 -8.45 -11.07
N PHE A 332 -0.46 -7.46 -11.39
CA PHE A 332 -0.82 -6.04 -11.40
C PHE A 332 -1.68 -5.66 -10.20
N PRO A 333 -1.17 -5.86 -8.97
CA PRO A 333 -1.96 -5.72 -7.78
C PRO A 333 -2.46 -4.27 -7.66
N LEU A 334 -3.69 -4.11 -7.16
CA LEU A 334 -4.22 -2.80 -6.81
C LEU A 334 -3.28 -2.12 -5.79
N ALA A 335 -3.16 -0.79 -5.87
CA ALA A 335 -2.09 0.04 -5.27
C ALA A 335 -0.72 0.02 -6.01
N VAL A 336 -0.50 -0.93 -6.92
CA VAL A 336 0.56 -0.96 -7.95
C VAL A 336 1.98 -0.70 -7.44
N PRO A 337 2.66 -1.68 -6.85
CA PRO A 337 4.04 -1.52 -6.47
C PRO A 337 4.87 -2.45 -7.31
N LEU A 338 5.14 -1.99 -8.52
CA LEU A 338 5.87 -2.77 -9.51
C LEU A 338 7.36 -2.48 -9.36
N GLU A 339 7.70 -1.22 -9.18
CA GLU A 339 9.06 -0.69 -9.05
C GLU A 339 9.82 -1.33 -7.88
N TRP A 340 9.20 -1.36 -6.69
CA TRP A 340 9.85 -1.95 -5.51
C TRP A 340 10.09 -3.46 -5.64
N ASN A 341 9.26 -4.19 -6.39
CA ASN A 341 9.30 -5.64 -6.54
C ASN A 341 10.39 -5.97 -7.56
N LEU A 342 10.51 -5.12 -8.59
CA LEU A 342 11.62 -5.22 -9.54
C LEU A 342 12.95 -4.91 -8.85
N LEU A 343 12.99 -3.90 -7.98
CA LEU A 343 14.18 -3.62 -7.17
C LEU A 343 14.50 -4.77 -6.22
N PHE A 344 13.51 -5.39 -5.57
CA PHE A 344 13.73 -6.52 -4.66
C PHE A 344 14.16 -7.80 -5.38
N ALA A 345 13.63 -8.07 -6.58
CA ALA A 345 14.14 -9.12 -7.45
C ALA A 345 15.63 -8.91 -7.78
N TYR A 346 16.01 -7.68 -8.17
CA TYR A 346 17.41 -7.33 -8.38
C TYR A 346 18.23 -7.41 -7.07
N THR A 347 17.68 -6.97 -5.94
CA THR A 347 18.32 -7.01 -4.61
C THR A 347 18.68 -8.43 -4.21
N ALA A 348 17.82 -9.42 -4.50
CA ALA A 348 18.10 -10.82 -4.23
C ALA A 348 19.36 -11.31 -4.96
N LEU A 349 19.51 -10.93 -6.25
CA LEU A 349 20.68 -11.27 -7.05
C LEU A 349 21.91 -10.49 -6.59
N PHE A 350 21.79 -9.17 -6.46
CA PHE A 350 22.86 -8.27 -6.05
C PHE A 350 23.46 -8.69 -4.70
N LEU A 351 22.65 -8.81 -3.64
CA LEU A 351 23.15 -9.08 -2.29
C LEU A 351 23.60 -10.52 -2.09
N PHE A 352 22.88 -11.52 -2.61
CA PHE A 352 23.15 -12.92 -2.26
C PHE A 352 23.93 -13.69 -3.33
N VAL A 353 23.81 -13.31 -4.60
CA VAL A 353 24.61 -13.89 -5.69
C VAL A 353 25.86 -13.04 -5.94
N GLY A 354 25.76 -11.71 -5.88
CA GLY A 354 26.89 -10.80 -6.04
C GLY A 354 27.86 -10.81 -4.85
N PHE A 355 27.34 -10.94 -3.63
CA PHE A 355 28.12 -10.93 -2.39
C PHE A 355 27.76 -12.10 -1.48
N PRO A 356 28.08 -13.35 -1.86
CA PRO A 356 27.62 -14.51 -1.10
C PRO A 356 28.30 -14.66 0.26
N ALA A 357 27.66 -15.39 1.17
CA ALA A 357 28.10 -15.49 2.56
C ALA A 357 29.51 -16.11 2.70
N GLN A 358 29.86 -17.10 1.88
CA GLN A 358 31.18 -17.76 1.94
C GLN A 358 32.35 -16.88 1.47
N ASP A 359 32.08 -15.72 0.86
CA ASP A 359 33.10 -14.78 0.37
C ASP A 359 33.34 -13.62 1.38
N GLY A 360 32.99 -13.82 2.66
CA GLY A 360 33.15 -12.80 3.71
C GLY A 360 31.99 -11.82 3.83
N PHE A 361 30.79 -12.22 3.40
CA PHE A 361 29.56 -11.41 3.51
C PHE A 361 28.45 -12.16 4.26
N SER A 362 28.80 -13.09 5.14
CA SER A 362 27.87 -13.75 6.04
C SER A 362 27.46 -12.80 7.18
N VAL A 363 26.42 -13.16 7.92
CA VAL A 363 26.04 -12.42 9.14
C VAL A 363 27.15 -12.33 10.19
N LEU A 364 28.14 -13.23 10.14
CA LEU A 364 29.27 -13.25 11.07
C LEU A 364 30.36 -12.25 10.67
N ASP A 365 30.33 -11.72 9.45
CA ASP A 365 31.30 -10.74 8.94
C ASP A 365 30.93 -9.29 9.28
N MET A 366 29.86 -9.09 10.07
CA MET A 366 29.50 -7.79 10.64
C MET A 366 30.60 -7.32 11.61
N SER A 367 31.14 -6.11 11.41
CA SER A 367 32.17 -5.54 12.29
C SER A 367 31.77 -4.14 12.78
N PRO A 368 31.71 -3.91 14.11
CA PRO A 368 31.86 -4.89 15.19
C PRO A 368 30.66 -5.85 15.26
N ALA A 369 30.90 -7.10 15.72
CA ALA A 369 29.90 -8.17 15.67
C ALA A 369 28.57 -7.84 16.38
N TRP A 370 28.60 -7.09 17.50
CA TRP A 370 27.38 -6.71 18.23
C TRP A 370 26.43 -5.80 17.42
N LEU A 371 26.93 -5.15 16.37
CA LEU A 371 26.15 -4.24 15.52
C LEU A 371 24.98 -4.96 14.83
N ILE A 372 25.11 -6.27 14.58
CA ILE A 372 24.02 -7.09 14.04
C ILE A 372 22.76 -7.01 14.89
N LEU A 373 22.90 -7.05 16.22
CA LEU A 373 21.78 -7.02 17.16
C LEU A 373 21.12 -5.64 17.18
N VAL A 374 21.91 -4.58 17.08
CA VAL A 374 21.42 -3.19 17.05
C VAL A 374 20.67 -2.92 15.75
N ILE A 375 21.25 -3.29 14.60
CA ILE A 375 20.60 -3.14 13.30
C ILE A 375 19.32 -3.96 13.25
N PHE A 376 19.36 -5.23 13.67
CA PHE A 376 18.17 -6.08 13.69
C PHE A 376 17.07 -5.52 14.60
N ALA A 377 17.41 -5.08 15.82
CA ALA A 377 16.45 -4.49 16.74
C ALA A 377 15.81 -3.21 16.15
N ALA A 378 16.60 -2.34 15.53
CA ALA A 378 16.09 -1.11 14.89
C ALA A 378 15.15 -1.43 13.72
N LEU A 379 15.51 -2.40 12.86
CA LEU A 379 14.70 -2.81 11.73
C LEU A 379 13.41 -3.54 12.15
N ALA A 380 13.47 -4.38 13.19
CA ALA A 380 12.35 -5.17 13.67
C ALA A 380 11.39 -4.39 14.58
N PHE A 381 11.79 -3.23 15.12
CA PHE A 381 11.01 -2.45 16.08
C PHE A 381 9.59 -2.13 15.56
N PHE A 382 9.48 -1.47 14.41
CA PHE A 382 8.18 -1.09 13.85
C PHE A 382 7.35 -2.29 13.36
N PRO A 383 7.93 -3.29 12.67
CA PRO A 383 7.19 -4.51 12.32
C PRO A 383 6.59 -5.23 13.53
N VAL A 384 7.37 -5.41 14.61
CA VAL A 384 6.89 -6.09 15.82
C VAL A 384 5.83 -5.25 16.53
N LEU A 385 6.13 -3.98 16.79
CA LEU A 385 5.20 -3.10 17.49
C LEU A 385 3.89 -2.93 16.72
N GLY A 386 3.95 -2.70 15.41
CA GLY A 386 2.78 -2.50 14.57
C GLY A 386 1.92 -3.76 14.39
N ASN A 387 2.51 -4.95 14.54
CA ASN A 387 1.72 -6.17 14.57
C ASN A 387 0.95 -6.39 15.87
N ILE A 388 1.47 -5.87 16.99
CA ILE A 388 0.85 -5.96 18.32
C ILE A 388 -0.09 -4.77 18.60
N ARG A 389 0.30 -3.57 18.18
CA ARG A 389 -0.34 -2.26 18.37
C ARG A 389 -0.46 -1.53 17.02
N PRO A 390 -1.31 -2.02 16.10
CA PRO A 390 -1.53 -1.35 14.82
C PRO A 390 -2.01 0.10 14.98
N ASP A 391 -2.71 0.42 16.07
CA ASP A 391 -3.13 1.76 16.43
C ASP A 391 -1.98 2.77 16.63
N LYS A 392 -0.72 2.31 16.70
CA LYS A 392 0.47 3.14 16.92
C LYS A 392 1.40 3.21 15.72
N VAL A 393 1.36 2.22 14.83
CA VAL A 393 2.32 2.12 13.73
C VAL A 393 1.55 1.89 12.45
N SER A 394 1.81 2.77 11.48
CA SER A 394 1.17 2.71 10.17
C SER A 394 1.38 1.36 9.49
N PHE A 395 0.52 1.05 8.52
CA PHE A 395 0.53 -0.21 7.79
C PHE A 395 1.87 -0.48 7.08
N LEU A 396 2.48 0.55 6.49
CA LEU A 396 3.74 0.41 5.77
C LEU A 396 4.93 0.07 6.69
N PRO A 397 5.28 0.85 7.75
CA PRO A 397 6.36 0.50 8.68
C PRO A 397 6.13 -0.80 9.45
N SER A 398 4.88 -1.24 9.58
CA SER A 398 4.53 -2.54 10.19
C SER A 398 4.84 -3.74 9.29
N LEU A 399 5.28 -3.49 8.04
CA LEU A 399 5.48 -4.48 6.99
C LEU A 399 4.23 -5.35 6.75
N ARG A 400 3.05 -4.73 6.78
CA ARG A 400 1.76 -5.43 6.59
C ARG A 400 1.31 -5.45 5.14
N GLN A 401 2.17 -5.07 4.20
CA GLN A 401 1.78 -4.84 2.82
C GLN A 401 1.16 -6.11 2.20
N TYR A 402 -0.02 -5.95 1.62
CA TYR A 402 -0.81 -7.02 1.00
C TYR A 402 -1.29 -8.16 1.92
N ALA A 403 -1.20 -8.03 3.24
CA ALA A 403 -1.61 -9.08 4.18
C ALA A 403 -3.13 -9.31 4.30
N GLY A 404 -3.96 -8.46 3.70
CA GLY A 404 -5.42 -8.46 3.91
C GLY A 404 -5.84 -7.75 5.20
N ASN A 405 -4.89 -7.49 6.08
CA ASN A 405 -5.08 -6.93 7.42
C ASN A 405 -4.54 -5.50 7.49
N TRP A 406 -5.32 -4.56 6.98
CA TRP A 406 -4.99 -3.14 7.00
C TRP A 406 -6.20 -2.31 7.44
N ALA A 407 -5.90 -1.15 8.03
CA ALA A 407 -6.88 -0.14 8.35
C ALA A 407 -7.58 0.31 7.06
N THR A 408 -8.88 0.51 7.10
CA THR A 408 -9.69 0.83 5.92
C THR A 408 -10.96 1.57 6.32
N GLY A 409 -11.64 2.25 5.39
CA GLY A 409 -12.93 2.88 5.71
C GLY A 409 -13.88 2.95 4.52
N MET A 410 -15.13 3.29 4.81
CA MET A 410 -16.20 3.50 3.83
C MET A 410 -16.94 4.78 4.18
N TRP A 411 -17.08 5.66 3.19
CA TRP A 411 -17.75 6.94 3.31
C TRP A 411 -19.19 6.79 2.83
N ALA A 412 -20.16 7.21 3.64
CA ALA A 412 -21.57 7.24 3.31
C ALA A 412 -22.04 8.70 3.28
N LEU A 413 -22.15 9.23 2.07
CA LEU A 413 -22.51 10.62 1.80
C LEU A 413 -24.01 10.72 1.56
N ALA A 414 -24.68 11.64 2.27
CA ALA A 414 -26.06 12.00 2.00
C ALA A 414 -26.22 12.52 0.54
N PRO A 415 -27.43 12.45 -0.04
CA PRO A 415 -27.68 12.98 -1.38
C PRO A 415 -27.15 14.42 -1.54
N GLY A 416 -26.34 14.64 -2.59
CA GLY A 416 -25.70 15.94 -2.88
C GLY A 416 -24.47 16.28 -2.03
N ALA A 417 -24.16 15.53 -0.96
CA ALA A 417 -23.02 15.83 -0.09
C ALA A 417 -21.65 15.62 -0.76
N GLU A 418 -21.54 14.70 -1.73
CA GLU A 418 -20.28 14.45 -2.45
C GLU A 418 -19.77 15.67 -3.22
N GLU A 419 -20.66 16.50 -3.76
CA GLU A 419 -20.31 17.73 -4.48
C GLU A 419 -19.64 18.76 -3.54
N LYS A 420 -20.00 18.75 -2.25
CA LYS A 420 -19.37 19.66 -1.27
C LYS A 420 -17.87 19.38 -1.10
N LEU A 421 -17.38 18.19 -1.44
CA LEU A 421 -15.95 17.86 -1.40
C LEU A 421 -15.11 18.75 -2.35
N ASP A 422 -15.72 19.39 -3.34
CA ASP A 422 -15.02 20.33 -4.25
C ASP A 422 -14.58 21.63 -3.55
N ARG A 423 -15.06 21.88 -2.32
CA ARG A 423 -14.54 22.95 -1.46
C ARG A 423 -13.14 22.67 -0.91
N VAL A 424 -12.70 21.40 -0.91
CA VAL A 424 -11.35 21.03 -0.46
C VAL A 424 -10.32 21.60 -1.43
N GLN A 425 -9.28 22.25 -0.90
CA GLN A 425 -8.17 22.73 -1.72
C GLN A 425 -7.28 21.56 -2.17
N ARG A 426 -7.47 21.11 -3.42
CA ARG A 426 -6.73 20.01 -4.05
C ARG A 426 -6.63 20.22 -5.57
N PRO A 427 -5.62 19.62 -6.22
CA PRO A 427 -5.36 19.81 -7.66
C PRO A 427 -6.19 18.86 -8.57
N VAL A 428 -7.13 18.10 -8.01
CA VAL A 428 -7.95 17.10 -8.71
C VAL A 428 -9.39 17.15 -8.21
N THR A 429 -10.30 16.58 -8.98
CA THR A 429 -11.73 16.43 -8.65
C THR A 429 -12.04 15.05 -8.06
N ASN A 430 -13.30 14.83 -7.66
CA ASN A 430 -13.79 13.52 -7.22
C ASN A 430 -13.57 12.46 -8.31
N THR A 431 -13.41 11.19 -7.89
CA THR A 431 -13.06 10.09 -8.80
C THR A 431 -14.05 9.91 -9.94
N VAL A 432 -15.36 10.10 -9.68
CA VAL A 432 -16.41 10.05 -10.70
C VAL A 432 -16.17 11.10 -11.79
N ASP A 433 -15.79 12.32 -11.42
CA ASP A 433 -15.52 13.40 -12.37
C ASP A 433 -14.23 13.17 -13.15
N GLN A 434 -13.25 12.49 -12.56
CA GLN A 434 -12.05 12.10 -13.29
C GLN A 434 -12.36 11.07 -14.37
N PHE A 435 -13.27 10.11 -14.12
CA PHE A 435 -13.78 9.19 -15.13
C PHE A 435 -14.55 9.93 -16.24
N VAL A 436 -15.42 10.88 -15.87
CA VAL A 436 -16.13 11.73 -16.84
C VAL A 436 -15.16 12.53 -17.70
N ALA A 437 -14.15 13.15 -17.10
CA ALA A 437 -13.10 13.89 -17.81
C ALA A 437 -12.23 12.98 -18.71
N PHE A 438 -12.21 11.67 -18.44
CA PHE A 438 -11.55 10.65 -19.25
C PHE A 438 -12.44 10.12 -20.39
N GLY A 439 -13.71 10.52 -20.45
CA GLY A 439 -14.66 10.16 -21.50
C GLY A 439 -15.64 9.04 -21.14
N THR A 440 -15.71 8.63 -19.87
CA THR A 440 -16.70 7.66 -19.39
C THR A 440 -18.00 8.40 -19.02
N PRO A 441 -19.19 8.01 -19.54
CA PRO A 441 -20.45 8.61 -19.11
C PRO A 441 -20.63 8.49 -17.58
N ARG A 442 -21.25 9.51 -16.94
CA ARG A 442 -21.31 9.59 -15.47
C ARG A 442 -21.98 8.37 -14.83
N GLU A 443 -23.06 7.86 -15.41
CA GLU A 443 -23.73 6.64 -14.94
C GLU A 443 -22.80 5.42 -14.93
N TRP A 444 -21.96 5.27 -15.97
CA TRP A 444 -20.98 4.20 -16.05
C TRP A 444 -19.81 4.42 -15.10
N ALA A 445 -19.41 5.66 -14.87
CA ALA A 445 -18.42 5.98 -13.84
C ALA A 445 -18.91 5.55 -12.45
N GLU A 446 -20.19 5.79 -12.13
CA GLU A 446 -20.81 5.31 -10.88
C GLU A 446 -20.85 3.79 -10.80
N VAL A 447 -21.26 3.10 -11.88
CA VAL A 447 -21.24 1.63 -11.94
C VAL A 447 -19.82 1.07 -11.73
N LEU A 448 -18.80 1.69 -12.33
CA LEU A 448 -17.40 1.27 -12.14
C LEU A 448 -16.92 1.49 -10.70
N LEU A 449 -17.36 2.55 -10.03
CA LEU A 449 -17.05 2.77 -8.61
C LEU A 449 -17.71 1.72 -7.70
N GLN A 450 -18.85 1.12 -8.09
CA GLN A 450 -19.43 -0.02 -7.37
C GLN A 450 -18.50 -1.25 -7.39
N LYS A 451 -17.63 -1.41 -8.40
CA LYS A 451 -16.62 -2.48 -8.39
C LYS A 451 -15.59 -2.30 -7.26
N GLY A 452 -15.29 -1.06 -6.86
CA GLY A 452 -14.47 -0.79 -5.68
C GLY A 452 -15.12 -1.30 -4.39
N LEU A 453 -16.45 -1.14 -4.28
CA LEU A 453 -17.22 -1.66 -3.15
C LEU A 453 -17.26 -3.19 -3.16
N ALA A 454 -17.44 -3.81 -4.32
CA ALA A 454 -17.37 -5.26 -4.49
C ALA A 454 -15.98 -5.82 -4.13
N TRP A 455 -14.91 -5.17 -4.59
CA TRP A 455 -13.54 -5.50 -4.20
C TRP A 455 -13.37 -5.51 -2.69
N ARG A 456 -13.85 -4.45 -2.01
CA ARG A 456 -13.79 -4.35 -0.56
C ARG A 456 -14.61 -5.47 0.12
N ALA A 457 -15.81 -5.76 -0.36
CA ALA A 457 -16.69 -6.79 0.21
C ALA A 457 -16.09 -8.21 0.19
N MET A 458 -15.22 -8.50 -0.78
CA MET A 458 -14.50 -9.78 -0.82
C MET A 458 -13.34 -9.86 0.18
N HIS A 459 -13.01 -8.78 0.88
CA HIS A 459 -12.07 -8.80 1.99
C HIS A 459 -12.80 -8.96 3.33
N SER A 460 -12.11 -9.55 4.30
CA SER A 460 -12.59 -9.72 5.68
C SER A 460 -13.10 -8.42 6.31
N ASN A 461 -12.30 -7.34 6.26
CA ASN A 461 -12.66 -6.04 6.81
C ASN A 461 -13.85 -5.41 6.09
N GLY A 462 -14.02 -5.64 4.78
CA GLY A 462 -15.19 -5.16 4.04
C GLY A 462 -16.50 -5.70 4.57
N ARG A 463 -16.54 -6.97 4.96
CA ARG A 463 -17.76 -7.59 5.53
C ARG A 463 -18.12 -6.94 6.86
N GLY A 464 -17.14 -6.64 7.72
CA GLY A 464 -17.35 -5.86 8.94
C GLY A 464 -17.82 -4.43 8.66
N LEU A 465 -17.20 -3.74 7.69
CA LEU A 465 -17.58 -2.39 7.28
C LEU A 465 -19.02 -2.32 6.75
N PHE A 466 -19.41 -3.18 5.80
CA PHE A 466 -20.78 -3.23 5.28
C PHE A 466 -21.78 -3.62 6.36
N SER A 467 -21.41 -4.53 7.26
CA SER A 467 -22.29 -4.90 8.37
C SER A 467 -22.57 -3.73 9.30
N THR A 468 -21.53 -2.94 9.60
CA THR A 468 -21.66 -1.73 10.42
C THR A 468 -22.48 -0.66 9.70
N LEU A 469 -22.23 -0.43 8.40
CA LEU A 469 -23.00 0.51 7.58
C LEU A 469 -24.49 0.15 7.58
N LEU A 470 -24.82 -1.10 7.24
CA LEU A 470 -26.20 -1.58 7.16
C LEU A 470 -26.92 -1.57 8.52
N SER A 471 -26.18 -1.67 9.62
CA SER A 471 -26.75 -1.74 10.97
C SER A 471 -26.92 -0.37 11.63
N HIS A 472 -26.08 0.61 11.28
CA HIS A 472 -25.91 1.83 12.09
C HIS A 472 -25.94 3.13 11.30
N VAL A 473 -25.82 3.10 9.97
CA VAL A 473 -26.01 4.30 9.14
C VAL A 473 -27.49 4.36 8.73
N PRO A 474 -28.24 5.40 9.15
CA PRO A 474 -29.61 5.59 8.69
C PRO A 474 -29.58 5.82 7.18
N ASP A 475 -30.72 5.57 6.53
CA ASP A 475 -30.92 5.92 5.11
C ASP A 475 -29.79 5.42 4.18
N VAL A 476 -29.05 4.37 4.57
CA VAL A 476 -27.81 3.96 3.88
C VAL A 476 -28.05 3.57 2.42
N GLU A 477 -29.25 3.09 2.10
CA GLU A 477 -29.66 2.75 0.73
C GLU A 477 -29.83 4.00 -0.18
N GLU A 478 -30.08 5.18 0.40
CA GLU A 478 -30.20 6.45 -0.32
C GLU A 478 -28.85 7.18 -0.43
N ARG A 479 -27.83 6.72 0.30
CA ARG A 479 -26.51 7.36 0.38
C ARG A 479 -25.56 6.90 -0.73
N THR A 480 -24.70 7.82 -1.14
CA THR A 480 -23.57 7.48 -2.00
C THR A 480 -22.44 6.87 -1.18
N LEU A 481 -22.16 5.59 -1.42
CA LEU A 481 -21.06 4.89 -0.79
C LEU A 481 -19.76 5.04 -1.60
N ARG A 482 -18.68 5.46 -0.95
CA ARG A 482 -17.33 5.52 -1.51
C ARG A 482 -16.35 4.75 -0.64
N GLU A 483 -15.52 3.95 -1.29
CA GLU A 483 -14.44 3.24 -0.63
C GLU A 483 -13.36 4.24 -0.20
N GLY A 484 -12.92 4.16 1.06
CA GLY A 484 -12.09 5.18 1.69
C GLY A 484 -10.69 5.34 1.06
N GLU A 485 -10.13 4.27 0.51
CA GLU A 485 -8.87 4.32 -0.22
C GLU A 485 -8.99 5.16 -1.49
N LEU A 486 -10.14 5.08 -2.17
CA LEU A 486 -10.43 5.88 -3.36
C LEU A 486 -10.57 7.35 -3.03
N VAL A 487 -11.33 7.67 -1.97
CA VAL A 487 -11.51 9.05 -1.52
C VAL A 487 -10.17 9.64 -1.10
N CYS A 488 -9.38 8.90 -0.30
CA CYS A 488 -8.05 9.31 0.17
C CYS A 488 -7.13 9.75 -0.98
N ASN A 489 -7.11 8.99 -2.08
CA ASN A 489 -6.31 9.35 -3.26
C ASN A 489 -6.65 10.73 -3.81
N THR A 490 -7.92 11.12 -3.81
CA THR A 490 -8.36 12.44 -4.28
C THR A 490 -8.11 13.55 -3.26
N MET A 491 -7.94 13.23 -1.97
CA MET A 491 -7.74 14.21 -0.91
C MET A 491 -6.27 14.59 -0.70
N ILE A 492 -5.37 13.60 -0.68
CA ILE A 492 -3.96 13.81 -0.33
C ILE A 492 -2.96 13.31 -1.39
N GLY A 493 -3.47 12.76 -2.50
CA GLY A 493 -2.66 12.36 -3.65
C GLY A 493 -1.94 11.02 -3.50
N PHE A 494 -2.16 10.31 -2.40
CA PHE A 494 -1.50 9.04 -2.07
C PHE A 494 -2.30 8.28 -1.03
N ASN A 495 -2.21 6.95 -1.05
CA ASN A 495 -2.77 6.11 0.01
C ASN A 495 -1.99 4.79 0.13
N PHE A 496 -1.93 4.04 -0.97
CA PHE A 496 -1.25 2.75 -1.03
C PHE A 496 -1.77 1.71 -0.01
N GLY A 497 -3.10 1.70 0.23
CA GLY A 497 -3.73 0.77 1.16
C GLY A 497 -3.46 1.06 2.65
N ASP A 498 -2.87 2.21 2.98
CA ASP A 498 -2.60 2.60 4.36
C ASP A 498 -3.75 3.43 4.94
N GLY A 499 -4.75 2.76 5.52
CA GLY A 499 -5.93 3.46 6.02
C GLY A 499 -5.72 4.38 7.23
N HIS A 500 -4.52 4.40 7.82
CA HIS A 500 -4.13 5.46 8.76
C HIS A 500 -3.95 6.81 8.07
N LEU A 501 -3.99 6.88 6.74
CA LEU A 501 -4.03 8.13 5.97
C LEU A 501 -5.44 8.67 5.76
N HIS A 502 -6.47 7.89 6.06
CA HIS A 502 -7.87 8.30 5.92
C HIS A 502 -8.71 7.99 7.18
N ASP A 503 -8.09 8.19 8.34
CA ASP A 503 -8.70 8.09 9.66
C ASP A 503 -9.49 9.39 10.02
N ALA A 504 -9.91 9.50 11.27
CA ALA A 504 -10.59 10.68 11.82
C ALA A 504 -9.81 12.00 11.61
N THR A 505 -8.48 11.95 11.49
CA THR A 505 -7.64 13.13 11.23
C THR A 505 -7.86 13.68 9.83
N LEU A 506 -7.93 12.81 8.81
CA LEU A 506 -8.24 13.24 7.45
C LEU A 506 -9.66 13.79 7.38
N ILE A 507 -10.62 13.10 8.01
CA ILE A 507 -12.02 13.49 8.01
C ILE A 507 -12.19 14.87 8.64
N ALA A 508 -11.53 15.13 9.77
CA ALA A 508 -11.52 16.46 10.41
C ALA A 508 -10.88 17.53 9.49
N ALA A 509 -9.78 17.20 8.80
CA ALA A 509 -9.13 18.12 7.86
C ALA A 509 -10.01 18.43 6.62
N VAL A 510 -10.82 17.47 6.18
CA VAL A 510 -11.83 17.68 5.12
C VAL A 510 -12.97 18.54 5.67
N GLN A 511 -13.48 18.23 6.87
CA GLN A 511 -14.56 18.98 7.50
C GLN A 511 -14.21 20.46 7.67
N GLU A 512 -12.98 20.80 8.05
CA GLU A 512 -12.51 22.19 8.21
C GLU A 512 -12.69 23.04 6.94
N GLN A 513 -12.65 22.41 5.75
CA GLN A 513 -12.78 23.12 4.47
C GLN A 513 -14.20 23.02 3.88
N VAL A 514 -14.88 21.90 4.15
CA VAL A 514 -16.17 21.62 3.52
C VAL A 514 -17.33 22.18 4.35
N GLY A 515 -17.30 21.97 5.66
CA GLY A 515 -18.39 22.31 6.58
C GLY A 515 -19.64 21.47 6.33
N PHE A 516 -19.53 20.14 6.45
CA PHE A 516 -20.71 19.27 6.45
C PHE A 516 -21.58 19.53 7.68
N GLU A 517 -22.89 19.40 7.52
CA GLU A 517 -23.84 19.34 8.61
C GLU A 517 -23.87 17.94 9.25
N PRO A 518 -24.31 17.81 10.52
CA PRO A 518 -24.45 16.51 11.17
C PRO A 518 -25.25 15.53 10.31
N GLY A 519 -24.70 14.33 10.12
CA GLY A 519 -25.30 13.26 9.33
C GLY A 519 -25.03 13.32 7.82
N GLU A 520 -24.47 14.41 7.27
CA GLU A 520 -24.24 14.49 5.82
C GLU A 520 -23.10 13.58 5.34
N LEU A 521 -22.05 13.43 6.14
CA LEU A 521 -20.97 12.49 5.88
C LEU A 521 -20.75 11.62 7.12
N ILE A 522 -21.08 10.34 6.99
CA ILE A 522 -20.80 9.32 8.00
C ILE A 522 -19.75 8.36 7.43
N VAL A 523 -18.67 8.16 8.15
CA VAL A 523 -17.60 7.24 7.77
C VAL A 523 -17.55 6.10 8.78
N VAL A 524 -17.60 4.87 8.29
CA VAL A 524 -17.20 3.70 9.09
C VAL A 524 -15.76 3.41 8.76
N TRP A 525 -14.90 3.44 9.78
CA TRP A 525 -13.47 3.17 9.65
C TRP A 525 -13.07 2.01 10.56
N ALA A 526 -12.31 1.06 10.03
CA ALA A 526 -11.81 -0.11 10.73
C ALA A 526 -10.30 0.03 10.94
N GLU A 527 -9.83 -0.26 12.15
CA GLU A 527 -8.42 -0.46 12.42
C GLU A 527 -7.98 -1.83 11.90
N SER A 528 -6.69 -2.00 11.63
CA SER A 528 -6.08 -3.31 11.40
C SER A 528 -6.24 -4.21 12.64
N GLN A 529 -6.48 -5.50 12.44
CA GLN A 529 -6.50 -6.46 13.54
C GLN A 529 -5.08 -6.60 14.16
N PRO A 530 -4.93 -6.46 15.49
CA PRO A 530 -3.70 -6.85 16.17
C PRO A 530 -3.57 -8.38 16.21
N ILE A 531 -2.36 -8.91 16.13
CA ILE A 531 -2.11 -10.37 16.09
C ILE A 531 -2.53 -11.10 17.39
N THR A 532 -2.75 -10.35 18.48
CA THR A 532 -3.02 -10.86 19.82
C THR A 532 -4.48 -11.23 20.08
N ARG A 533 -5.43 -10.90 19.19
CA ARG A 533 -6.85 -11.19 19.35
C ARG A 533 -7.55 -11.39 18.01
N MET A 534 -8.73 -12.00 18.04
CA MET A 534 -9.55 -12.30 16.86
C MET A 534 -10.67 -11.29 16.59
N THR A 535 -10.67 -10.16 17.30
CA THR A 535 -11.56 -9.04 17.01
C THR A 535 -10.83 -7.94 16.23
N GLN A 536 -11.60 -7.13 15.51
CA GLN A 536 -11.12 -5.95 14.80
C GLN A 536 -11.96 -4.76 15.24
N ASP A 537 -11.30 -3.67 15.62
CA ASP A 537 -11.96 -2.48 16.13
C ASP A 537 -12.42 -1.58 14.96
N PHE A 538 -13.50 -0.85 15.19
CA PHE A 538 -14.01 0.16 14.26
C PHE A 538 -14.48 1.42 14.96
N GLN A 539 -14.66 2.46 14.15
CA GLN A 539 -15.20 3.76 14.53
C GLN A 539 -16.33 4.13 13.56
N ILE A 540 -17.37 4.74 14.09
CA ILE A 540 -18.36 5.49 13.31
C ILE A 540 -18.07 6.96 13.53
N ILE A 541 -17.81 7.66 12.43
CA ILE A 541 -17.33 9.04 12.43
C ILE A 541 -18.34 9.87 11.65
N ASP A 542 -18.97 10.82 12.31
CA ASP A 542 -19.72 11.87 11.64
C ASP A 542 -18.75 13.02 11.36
N ALA A 543 -18.65 13.49 10.12
CA ALA A 543 -17.66 14.51 9.78
C ALA A 543 -17.85 15.81 10.59
N ALA A 544 -19.08 16.17 10.93
CA ALA A 544 -19.40 17.37 11.71
C ALA A 544 -19.19 17.17 13.21
N LEU A 545 -19.46 15.97 13.73
CA LEU A 545 -19.43 15.68 15.18
C LEU A 545 -18.16 14.96 15.66
N GLY A 546 -17.34 14.43 14.74
CA GLY A 546 -16.20 13.58 15.04
C GLY A 546 -16.59 12.12 15.27
N VAL A 547 -15.82 11.41 16.11
CA VAL A 547 -16.09 10.00 16.41
C VAL A 547 -17.31 9.90 17.33
N VAL A 548 -18.41 9.35 16.82
CA VAL A 548 -19.68 9.23 17.54
C VAL A 548 -19.87 7.85 18.18
N ALA A 549 -19.23 6.81 17.65
CA ALA A 549 -19.23 5.48 18.26
C ALA A 549 -17.93 4.72 17.97
N ARG A 550 -17.62 3.76 18.83
CA ARG A 550 -16.55 2.77 18.67
C ARG A 550 -17.07 1.39 19.00
N GLY A 551 -16.53 0.38 18.33
CA GLY A 551 -16.94 -0.99 18.54
C GLY A 551 -15.94 -1.99 17.98
N HIS A 552 -16.33 -3.25 17.96
CA HIS A 552 -15.57 -4.31 17.31
C HIS A 552 -16.46 -5.40 16.71
N TRP A 553 -15.94 -6.13 15.74
CA TRP A 553 -16.51 -7.40 15.26
C TRP A 553 -15.51 -8.54 15.40
N ASN A 554 -16.02 -9.77 15.35
CA ASN A 554 -15.18 -10.96 15.29
C ASN A 554 -14.77 -11.24 13.84
N VAL A 555 -13.46 -11.29 13.59
CA VAL A 555 -12.93 -11.55 12.24
C VAL A 555 -13.31 -12.94 11.74
N ARG A 556 -13.53 -13.92 12.63
CA ARG A 556 -13.98 -15.27 12.23
C ARG A 556 -15.32 -15.22 11.50
N ASP A 557 -16.25 -14.44 12.04
CA ASP A 557 -17.60 -14.32 11.48
C ASP A 557 -17.57 -13.59 10.13
N CYS A 558 -16.74 -12.55 10.02
CA CYS A 558 -16.49 -11.88 8.74
C CYS A 558 -15.91 -12.83 7.69
N VAL A 559 -14.93 -13.67 8.02
CA VAL A 559 -14.30 -14.54 7.00
C VAL A 559 -15.15 -15.75 6.60
N THR A 560 -16.22 -16.05 7.33
CA THR A 560 -17.19 -17.10 7.00
C THR A 560 -18.43 -16.58 6.28
N ALA A 561 -18.73 -15.29 6.36
CA ALA A 561 -19.83 -14.68 5.62
C ALA A 561 -19.49 -14.49 4.13
N GLN A 562 -20.49 -14.65 3.26
CA GLN A 562 -20.36 -14.28 1.84
C GLN A 562 -20.22 -12.75 1.69
N PRO A 563 -19.56 -12.27 0.61
CA PRO A 563 -19.35 -10.84 0.40
C PRO A 563 -20.62 -9.96 0.40
N TRP A 564 -21.76 -10.50 -0.04
CA TRP A 564 -23.05 -9.78 -0.07
C TRP A 564 -23.93 -10.03 1.16
N LEU A 565 -23.41 -10.73 2.17
CA LEU A 565 -24.04 -10.92 3.48
C LEU A 565 -25.47 -11.49 3.38
N PRO A 566 -25.72 -12.66 2.74
CA PRO A 566 -27.06 -13.20 2.48
C PRO A 566 -27.89 -13.42 3.76
N ASP A 567 -27.22 -13.79 4.86
CA ASP A 567 -27.85 -14.06 6.15
C ASP A 567 -28.00 -12.80 7.03
N GLY A 568 -27.74 -11.63 6.46
CA GLY A 568 -27.73 -10.35 7.17
C GLY A 568 -26.32 -9.89 7.58
N PRO A 569 -26.22 -8.70 8.20
CA PRO A 569 -24.96 -8.17 8.72
C PRO A 569 -24.24 -9.15 9.64
N VAL A 570 -22.91 -9.08 9.73
CA VAL A 570 -22.15 -9.73 10.81
C VAL A 570 -22.38 -8.96 12.11
N ALA A 571 -22.50 -9.67 13.23
CA ALA A 571 -22.66 -9.06 14.54
C ALA A 571 -21.50 -8.11 14.87
N CYS A 572 -21.86 -6.87 15.24
CA CYS A 572 -20.94 -5.83 15.69
C CYS A 572 -21.34 -5.40 17.10
N GLU A 573 -20.38 -5.17 17.99
CA GLU A 573 -20.62 -4.73 19.36
C GLU A 573 -20.11 -3.29 19.56
N ILE A 574 -20.97 -2.39 20.02
CA ILE A 574 -20.60 -1.02 20.40
C ILE A 574 -20.03 -1.01 21.82
N THR A 575 -18.78 -0.55 21.94
CA THR A 575 -18.03 -0.48 23.22
C THR A 575 -17.96 0.94 23.78
N TRP A 576 -18.21 1.95 22.95
CA TRP A 576 -18.30 3.34 23.35
C TRP A 576 -19.19 4.13 22.39
N THR A 577 -19.93 5.11 22.91
CA THR A 577 -20.80 5.99 22.12
C THR A 577 -20.94 7.36 22.78
N SER A 578 -21.05 8.42 21.96
CA SER A 578 -21.53 9.74 22.40
C SER A 578 -23.03 9.92 22.21
N ASP A 579 -23.69 8.99 21.52
CA ASP A 579 -25.15 8.96 21.27
C ASP A 579 -25.69 7.56 21.61
N PRO A 580 -26.03 7.29 22.88
CA PRO A 580 -26.50 5.98 23.33
C PRO A 580 -27.85 5.56 22.75
N VAL A 581 -28.65 6.53 22.28
CA VAL A 581 -29.97 6.25 21.67
C VAL A 581 -29.75 5.67 20.29
N ARG A 582 -28.84 6.26 19.50
CA ARG A 582 -28.52 5.81 18.14
C ARG A 582 -27.59 4.61 18.11
N TYR A 583 -26.63 4.54 19.04
CA TYR A 583 -25.63 3.46 19.12
C TYR A 583 -25.59 2.84 20.53
N PRO A 584 -26.56 1.98 20.89
CA PRO A 584 -26.65 1.40 22.22
C PRO A 584 -25.48 0.45 22.54
N LEU A 585 -24.92 0.58 23.75
CA LEU A 585 -23.77 -0.22 24.22
C LEU A 585 -24.09 -1.72 24.33
N GLY A 586 -23.10 -2.57 24.04
CA GLY A 586 -23.20 -4.03 24.22
C GLY A 586 -24.19 -4.72 23.29
N THR A 587 -24.77 -4.01 22.33
CA THR A 587 -25.68 -4.60 21.36
C THR A 587 -24.88 -5.32 20.27
N GLY A 588 -25.06 -6.64 20.16
CA GLY A 588 -24.60 -7.42 19.02
C GLY A 588 -25.54 -7.21 17.83
N VAL A 589 -25.53 -6.02 17.23
CA VAL A 589 -26.39 -5.71 16.09
C VAL A 589 -25.85 -6.44 14.87
N GLY A 590 -26.70 -7.26 14.23
CA GLY A 590 -26.34 -8.05 13.05
C GLY A 590 -26.47 -9.57 13.22
N ALA A 591 -26.53 -10.12 14.44
CA ALA A 591 -26.80 -11.55 14.57
C ALA A 591 -28.15 -11.90 13.90
N ALA A 592 -28.12 -12.76 12.88
CA ALA A 592 -29.32 -13.35 12.33
C ALA A 592 -30.16 -13.92 13.49
N ARG A 593 -31.42 -13.50 13.58
CA ARG A 593 -32.40 -14.21 14.39
C ARG A 593 -32.80 -15.50 13.68
#